data_AF-A0A7S2JPA9-F1
#
_entry.id   AF-A0A7S2JPA9-F1
#
_cell.length_a   1.000
_cell.length_b   1.000
_cell.length_c   1.000
_cell.angle_alpha   90.00
_cell.angle_beta   90.00
_cell.angle_gamma   90.00
#
_symmetry.space_group_name_H-M   'P 1'
#
loop_
_entity.id
_entity.type
_entity.pdbx_description
1 polymer ?
#
loop_
_entity_poly.entity_id
_entity_poly.type
_entity_poly.pdbx_seq_one_letter_code
_entity_poly.pdbx_strand_id
1 'polypeptide(L)'
;IAIHIKRRTIGHVSDAVDQLMKHNLAPNLPAGALQNSNAFRRRFCYTEQTSLVLEANLSSIMALYVQYAEVSHHMADMLKDDDLMSIGEWLTFVRHVGLIDSYQLSVLSAKNIFIWS
;
A
#
# COMPACT_ATOMS: atom_id res chain seq x y z
N ILE A 1 25.61 12.97 -0.62
CA ILE A 1 25.81 12.91 -2.09
C ILE A 1 24.80 13.88 -2.71
N ALA A 2 25.24 14.99 -3.28
CA ALA A 2 24.36 15.96 -3.93
C ALA A 2 24.04 15.47 -5.35
N ILE A 3 22.78 15.16 -5.63
CA ILE A 3 22.33 14.74 -6.96
C ILE A 3 22.01 16.01 -7.76
N HIS A 4 22.92 16.40 -8.66
CA HIS A 4 22.67 17.48 -9.61
C HIS A 4 21.77 16.97 -10.75
N ILE A 5 20.50 17.40 -10.75
CA ILE A 5 19.60 17.19 -11.90
C ILE A 5 19.95 18.22 -12.97
N LYS A 6 20.71 17.81 -14.00
CA LYS A 6 20.87 18.60 -15.22
C LYS A 6 19.52 18.67 -15.93
N ARG A 7 18.91 19.85 -16.03
CA ARG A 7 17.74 20.10 -16.88
C ARG A 7 18.12 19.84 -18.35
N ARG A 8 17.78 18.65 -18.85
CA ARG A 8 17.67 18.39 -20.28
C ARG A 8 16.18 18.37 -20.64
N THR A 9 15.86 18.75 -21.87
CA THR A 9 14.53 18.57 -22.46
C THR A 9 14.20 17.08 -22.38
N ILE A 10 13.27 16.72 -21.50
CA ILE A 10 12.85 15.33 -21.33
C ILE A 10 11.96 15.01 -22.53
N GLY A 11 12.51 14.29 -23.52
CA GLY A 11 11.67 13.51 -24.44
C GLY A 11 10.81 12.57 -23.59
N HIS A 12 9.52 12.48 -23.91
CA HIS A 12 8.45 11.73 -23.23
C HIS A 12 8.70 11.38 -21.74
N VAL A 13 7.84 11.87 -20.85
CA VAL A 13 7.87 11.58 -19.39
C VAL A 13 8.12 10.10 -19.06
N SER A 14 7.61 9.18 -19.89
CA SER A 14 7.88 7.74 -19.81
C SER A 14 9.38 7.40 -19.82
N ASP A 15 10.18 7.99 -20.72
CA ASP A 15 11.61 7.72 -20.86
C ASP A 15 12.40 8.21 -19.63
N ALA A 16 11.99 9.34 -19.04
CA ALA A 16 12.59 9.84 -17.80
C ALA A 16 12.26 8.96 -16.59
N VAL A 17 11.03 8.44 -16.50
CA VAL A 17 10.65 7.49 -15.46
C VAL A 17 11.45 6.20 -15.63
N ASP A 18 11.56 5.68 -16.84
CA ASP A 18 12.33 4.48 -17.12
C ASP A 18 13.82 4.67 -16.78
N GLN A 19 14.39 5.82 -17.11
CA GLN A 19 15.78 6.15 -16.78
C GLN A 19 16.00 6.26 -15.27
N LEU A 20 15.07 6.90 -14.55
CA LEU A 20 15.12 6.99 -13.10
C LEU A 20 15.03 5.60 -12.45
N MET A 21 14.10 4.77 -12.87
CA MET A 21 13.86 3.44 -12.29
C MET A 21 15.03 2.48 -12.57
N LYS A 22 15.46 2.38 -13.83
CA LYS A 22 16.45 1.38 -14.27
C LYS A 22 17.90 1.78 -13.97
N HIS A 23 18.24 3.06 -14.12
CA HIS A 23 19.64 3.50 -14.08
C HIS A 23 20.02 4.24 -12.79
N ASN A 24 19.06 4.85 -12.09
CA ASN A 24 19.35 5.62 -10.89
C ASN A 24 18.89 4.93 -9.61
N LEU A 25 17.67 4.37 -9.58
CA LEU A 25 17.10 3.77 -8.37
C LEU A 25 17.58 2.33 -8.19
N ALA A 26 17.24 1.42 -9.11
CA ALA A 26 17.54 -0.01 -8.97
C ALA A 26 18.99 -0.34 -8.56
N PRO A 27 20.05 0.24 -9.16
CA PRO A 27 21.43 -0.09 -8.79
C PRO A 27 21.91 0.55 -7.48
N ASN A 28 21.24 1.60 -6.99
CA ASN A 28 21.64 2.32 -5.78
C ASN A 28 20.74 1.99 -4.57
N LEU A 29 19.68 1.20 -4.77
CA LEU A 29 18.82 0.76 -3.68
C LEU A 29 19.50 -0.36 -2.89
N PRO A 30 19.42 -0.33 -1.55
CA PRO A 30 19.89 -1.43 -0.73
C PRO A 30 19.06 -2.69 -1.04
N ALA A 31 19.66 -3.88 -0.92
CA ALA A 31 19.00 -5.14 -1.26
C ALA A 31 17.64 -5.34 -0.55
N GLY A 32 17.49 -4.84 0.69
CA GLY A 32 16.23 -4.86 1.42
C GLY A 32 15.10 -4.02 0.79
N ALA A 33 15.42 -3.00 0.01
CA ALA A 33 14.45 -2.17 -0.71
C ALA A 33 13.98 -2.78 -2.04
N LEU A 34 14.64 -3.84 -2.51
CA LEU A 34 14.23 -4.64 -3.68
C LEU A 34 13.41 -5.88 -3.28
N GLN A 35 13.05 -5.99 -2.00
CA GLN A 35 12.34 -7.13 -1.49
C GLN A 35 10.91 -7.20 -2.05
N ASN A 36 10.50 -8.38 -2.49
CA ASN A 36 9.11 -8.63 -2.84
C ASN A 36 8.27 -8.76 -1.55
N SER A 37 7.47 -7.73 -1.24
CA SER A 37 6.62 -7.66 -0.05
C SER A 37 5.66 -8.85 0.07
N ASN A 38 5.13 -9.36 -1.04
CA ASN A 38 4.22 -10.51 -1.05
C ASN A 38 4.95 -11.83 -0.79
N ALA A 39 6.19 -11.97 -1.25
CA ALA A 39 7.03 -13.12 -0.93
C ALA A 39 7.43 -13.11 0.56
N PHE A 40 7.74 -11.93 1.12
CA PHE A 40 8.02 -11.78 2.53
C PHE A 40 6.81 -12.15 3.40
N ARG A 41 5.64 -11.57 3.11
CA ARG A 41 4.40 -11.84 3.85
C ARG A 41 4.04 -13.32 3.85
N ARG A 42 4.10 -13.99 2.70
CA ARG A 42 3.85 -15.44 2.61
C ARG A 42 4.82 -16.28 3.44
N ARG A 43 6.07 -15.85 3.56
CA ARG A 43 7.10 -16.61 4.27
C ARG A 43 7.11 -16.36 5.77
N PHE A 44 6.73 -15.17 6.23
CA PHE A 44 6.92 -14.75 7.62
C PHE A 44 5.66 -14.25 8.33
N CYS A 45 4.63 -13.80 7.61
CA CYS A 45 3.42 -13.22 8.21
C CYS A 45 2.22 -14.17 8.14
N TYR A 46 2.03 -14.88 7.04
CA TYR A 46 0.92 -15.81 6.83
C TYR A 46 1.32 -17.22 7.26
N THR A 47 1.42 -17.42 8.57
CA THR A 47 1.61 -18.76 9.14
C THR A 47 0.32 -19.58 9.05
N GLU A 48 0.40 -20.90 9.20
CA GLU A 48 -0.78 -21.78 9.21
C GLU A 48 -1.85 -21.32 10.20
N GLN A 49 -1.43 -20.90 11.40
CA GLN A 49 -2.33 -20.39 12.44
C GLN A 49 -3.03 -19.10 11.99
N THR A 50 -2.29 -18.18 11.36
CA THR A 50 -2.85 -16.93 10.84
C THR A 50 -3.83 -17.20 9.69
N SER A 51 -3.50 -18.13 8.80
CA SER A 51 -4.36 -18.53 7.68
C SER A 51 -5.69 -19.11 8.16
N LEU A 52 -5.68 -19.99 9.16
CA LEU A 52 -6.92 -20.56 9.74
C LEU A 52 -7.85 -19.47 10.29
N VAL A 53 -7.30 -18.48 10.99
CA VAL A 53 -8.10 -17.36 11.53
C VAL A 53 -8.63 -16.49 10.40
N LEU A 54 -7.81 -16.19 9.39
CA LEU A 54 -8.24 -15.39 8.23
C LEU A 54 -9.33 -16.10 7.43
N GLU A 55 -9.20 -17.41 7.20
CA GLU A 55 -10.20 -18.22 6.49
C GLU A 55 -11.51 -18.31 7.28
N ALA A 56 -11.44 -18.57 8.58
CA ALA A 56 -12.62 -18.63 9.45
C ALA A 56 -13.40 -17.32 9.51
N ASN A 57 -12.73 -16.18 9.32
CA ASN A 57 -13.33 -14.84 9.38
C ASN A 57 -13.43 -14.16 8.01
N LEU A 58 -13.16 -14.88 6.92
CA LEU A 58 -13.02 -14.30 5.58
C LEU A 58 -14.27 -13.50 5.17
N SER A 59 -15.45 -14.04 5.41
CA SER A 59 -16.72 -13.39 5.06
C SER A 59 -16.90 -12.05 5.80
N SER A 60 -16.56 -11.99 7.09
CA SER A 60 -16.65 -10.77 7.88
C SER A 60 -15.61 -9.73 7.46
N ILE A 61 -14.38 -10.18 7.17
CA ILE A 61 -13.30 -9.32 6.68
C ILE A 61 -13.68 -8.73 5.32
N MET A 62 -14.23 -9.54 4.41
CA MET A 62 -14.69 -9.09 3.09
C MET A 62 -15.87 -8.11 3.20
N ALA A 63 -16.84 -8.38 4.08
CA ALA A 63 -17.96 -7.46 4.30
C ALA A 63 -17.48 -6.09 4.80
N LEU A 64 -16.53 -6.06 5.73
CA LEU A 64 -15.90 -4.82 6.19
C LEU A 64 -15.11 -4.15 5.06
N TYR A 65 -14.35 -4.91 4.28
CA TYR A 65 -13.59 -4.35 3.16
C TYR A 65 -14.52 -3.64 2.17
N VAL A 66 -15.58 -4.31 1.71
CA VAL A 66 -16.57 -3.74 0.79
C VAL A 66 -17.21 -2.50 1.40
N GLN A 67 -17.67 -2.57 2.65
CA GLN A 67 -18.33 -1.45 3.31
C GLN A 67 -17.46 -0.18 3.34
N TYR A 68 -16.15 -0.32 3.56
CA TYR A 68 -15.25 0.82 3.65
C TYR A 68 -14.66 1.25 2.30
N ALA A 69 -14.48 0.32 1.36
CA ALA A 69 -14.09 0.64 0.00
C ALA A 69 -15.20 1.39 -0.76
N GLU A 70 -16.47 1.14 -0.41
CA GLU A 70 -17.60 1.76 -1.11
C GLU A 70 -17.87 3.22 -0.74
N VAL A 71 -17.34 3.71 0.39
CA VAL A 71 -17.67 5.03 0.95
C VAL A 71 -17.28 6.17 0.01
N SER A 72 -16.29 5.98 -0.87
CA SER A 72 -15.86 7.01 -1.82
C SER A 72 -16.53 6.98 -3.20
N HIS A 73 -17.40 6.02 -3.51
CA HIS A 73 -18.09 5.96 -4.82
C HIS A 73 -19.12 7.07 -5.05
N HIS A 74 -19.48 7.84 -4.02
CA HIS A 74 -20.38 8.98 -4.18
C HIS A 74 -19.72 10.23 -4.79
N MET A 75 -18.39 10.20 -5.03
CA MET A 75 -17.73 11.18 -5.88
C MET A 75 -17.31 10.50 -7.18
N ALA A 76 -17.99 10.85 -8.27
CA ALA A 76 -17.82 10.29 -9.61
C ALA A 76 -16.41 10.53 -10.15
N ASP A 77 -15.47 9.65 -9.82
CA ASP A 77 -14.12 9.65 -10.36
C ASP A 77 -13.98 8.39 -11.23
N MET A 78 -14.21 8.52 -12.54
CA MET A 78 -14.19 7.42 -13.53
C MET A 78 -12.82 6.73 -13.67
N LEU A 79 -11.83 7.12 -12.87
CA LEU A 79 -10.47 6.58 -12.86
C LEU A 79 -10.18 5.70 -11.64
N LYS A 80 -11.13 5.53 -10.72
CA LYS A 80 -10.97 4.60 -9.61
C LYS A 80 -11.26 3.18 -10.07
N ASP A 81 -10.30 2.30 -9.82
CA ASP A 81 -10.53 0.86 -9.83
C ASP A 81 -11.52 0.58 -8.70
N ASP A 82 -12.77 0.24 -9.05
CA ASP A 82 -13.91 0.29 -8.12
C ASP A 82 -13.78 -0.69 -6.93
N ASP A 83 -12.84 -1.64 -6.99
CA ASP A 83 -12.65 -2.67 -5.96
C ASP A 83 -11.52 -2.37 -4.95
N LEU A 84 -10.83 -1.22 -5.07
CA LEU A 84 -9.67 -0.90 -4.23
C LEU A 84 -9.96 0.15 -3.16
N MET A 85 -9.71 -0.22 -1.89
CA MET A 85 -9.79 0.70 -0.77
C MET A 85 -8.66 1.74 -0.83
N SER A 86 -9.02 3.02 -0.79
CA SER A 86 -8.07 4.13 -0.70
C SER A 86 -7.44 4.25 0.69
N ILE A 87 -6.32 4.98 0.77
CA ILE A 87 -5.65 5.25 2.06
C ILE A 87 -6.55 5.98 3.07
N GLY A 88 -7.47 6.83 2.58
CA GLY A 88 -8.43 7.54 3.43
C GLY A 88 -9.47 6.61 4.05
N GLU A 89 -10.00 5.68 3.25
CA GLU A 89 -10.94 4.65 3.69
C GLU A 89 -10.28 3.68 4.65
N TRP A 90 -9.05 3.25 4.36
CA TRP A 90 -8.23 2.44 5.26
C TRP A 90 -8.04 3.10 6.63
N LEU A 91 -7.63 4.38 6.66
CA LEU A 91 -7.44 5.09 7.92
C LEU A 91 -8.75 5.25 8.71
N THR A 92 -9.86 5.41 8.00
CA THR A 92 -11.20 5.50 8.60
C THR A 92 -11.60 4.16 9.21
N PHE A 93 -11.42 3.07 8.47
CA PHE A 93 -11.63 1.70 8.95
C PHE A 93 -10.83 1.41 10.22
N VAL A 94 -9.52 1.60 10.19
CA VAL A 94 -8.61 1.34 11.31
C VAL A 94 -8.94 2.17 12.54
N ARG A 95 -9.44 3.40 12.36
CA ARG A 95 -9.96 4.21 13.47
C ARG A 95 -11.25 3.62 14.03
N HIS A 96 -12.21 3.27 13.19
CA HIS A 96 -13.51 2.75 13.62
C HIS A 96 -13.41 1.40 14.35
N VAL A 97 -12.46 0.54 13.99
CA VAL A 97 -12.17 -0.69 14.76
C VAL A 97 -11.40 -0.42 16.05
N GLY A 98 -11.09 0.84 16.35
CA GLY A 98 -10.48 1.28 17.60
C GLY A 98 -8.97 1.04 17.69
N LEU A 99 -8.28 0.65 16.62
CA LEU A 99 -6.84 0.37 16.67
C LEU A 99 -6.01 1.63 16.94
N ILE A 100 -6.47 2.78 16.43
CA ILE A 100 -5.82 4.07 16.69
C ILE A 100 -6.16 4.57 18.10
N ASP A 101 -7.44 4.52 18.46
CA ASP A 101 -7.93 5.07 19.73
C ASP A 101 -7.46 4.24 20.93
N SER A 102 -7.21 2.95 20.74
CA SER A 102 -6.60 2.05 21.74
C SER A 102 -5.07 2.13 21.79
N TYR A 103 -4.44 3.01 21.01
CA TYR A 103 -2.98 3.16 20.88
C TYR A 103 -2.24 1.90 20.42
N GLN A 104 -2.94 0.90 19.88
CA GLN A 104 -2.31 -0.28 19.28
C GLN A 104 -1.63 0.06 17.95
N LEU A 105 -2.10 1.12 17.27
CA LEU A 105 -1.53 1.58 16.02
C LEU A 105 -1.49 3.11 15.93
N SER A 106 -0.32 3.68 15.62
CA SER A 106 -0.24 5.11 15.29
C SER A 106 -0.76 5.38 13.88
N VAL A 107 -1.24 6.60 13.62
CA VAL A 107 -1.65 7.02 12.26
C VAL A 107 -0.52 6.83 11.24
N LEU A 108 0.72 7.14 11.64
CA LEU A 108 1.89 6.97 10.76
C LEU A 108 2.15 5.49 10.47
N SER A 109 2.06 4.63 11.49
CA SER A 109 2.18 3.17 11.33
C SER A 109 1.08 2.62 10.42
N ALA A 110 -0.16 3.08 10.56
CA ALA A 110 -1.27 2.68 9.70
C ALA A 110 -1.02 3.06 8.23
N LYS A 111 -0.51 4.28 7.96
CA LYS A 111 -0.11 4.70 6.62
C LYS A 111 1.00 3.84 6.06
N ASN A 112 2.01 3.52 6.87
CA ASN A 112 3.10 2.65 6.45
C ASN A 112 2.58 1.25 6.12
N ILE A 113 1.72 0.65 6.95
CA ILE A 113 1.12 -0.65 6.64
C ILE A 113 0.42 -0.62 5.28
N PHE A 114 -0.36 0.41 4.99
CA PHE A 114 -1.05 0.57 3.70
C PHE A 114 -0.10 0.69 2.50
N ILE A 115 0.99 1.44 2.65
CA ILE A 115 1.96 1.64 1.55
C ILE A 115 2.72 0.33 1.24
N TRP A 116 2.90 -0.51 2.26
CA TRP A 116 3.64 -1.77 2.14
C TRP A 116 2.74 -2.99 1.87
N SER A 117 1.41 -2.82 1.95
CA SER A 117 0.40 -3.84 1.67
C SER A 117 0.06 -3.94 0.19
#